data_AF-X0TZX6-F1
#
_entry.id   AF-X0TZX6-F1
#
_cell.length_a   1.000
_cell.length_b   1.000
_cell.length_c   1.000
_cell.angle_alpha   90.00
_cell.angle_beta   90.00
_cell.angle_gamma   90.00
#
_symmetry.space_group_name_H-M   'P 1'
#
loop_
_entity.id
_entity.type
_entity.pdbx_description
1 polymer ?
#
loop_
_entity_poly.entity_id
_entity_poly.type
_entity_poly.pdbx_seq_one_letter_code
_entity_poly.pdbx_strand_id
1 'polypeptide(L)'
;TTHSIGTYNYYCNISETENYLFAENSSIMNINKAESILSLTATPAWTNGYGTQTTVSCVADHAEATPTLYLEGVPVSNPYTTTHPSGSYNYSCNISETSNHNSAEDSDIVNINKAIPVITLTASPHWQITHNAQATITCSVDNSQTTISLYRDDILVDSSLGGTVTDSDTFPSGNYVYICNSSETQNYISASKTNTLVAGERQGTTLTLTASPAWTNDYGTQT
;
A
#
# COMPACT_ATOMS: atom_id res chain seq x y z
N THR A 1 -43.72 -34.58 7.76
CA THR A 1 -43.19 -34.82 6.41
C THR A 1 -42.50 -33.54 5.95
N THR A 2 -41.25 -33.62 5.52
CA THR A 2 -40.57 -32.52 4.81
C THR A 2 -41.12 -32.47 3.40
N HIS A 3 -41.71 -31.35 3.02
CA HIS A 3 -42.23 -31.14 1.67
C HIS A 3 -41.14 -30.49 0.82
N SER A 4 -41.00 -30.95 -0.43
CA SER A 4 -40.12 -30.30 -1.41
C SER A 4 -40.71 -28.96 -1.86
N ILE A 5 -39.99 -28.20 -2.68
CA ILE A 5 -40.55 -27.02 -3.33
C ILE A 5 -41.73 -27.39 -4.20
N GLY A 6 -42.74 -26.52 -4.18
CA GLY A 6 -43.94 -26.67 -4.98
C GLY A 6 -45.19 -26.16 -4.29
N THR A 7 -46.30 -26.35 -4.99
CA THR A 7 -47.64 -26.00 -4.52
C THR A 7 -48.37 -27.27 -4.13
N TYR A 8 -48.83 -27.33 -2.88
CA TYR A 8 -49.54 -28.46 -2.31
C TYR A 8 -50.98 -28.06 -2.03
N ASN A 9 -51.92 -28.75 -2.67
CA ASN A 9 -53.35 -28.57 -2.42
C ASN A 9 -53.81 -29.61 -1.41
N TYR A 10 -54.27 -29.14 -0.25
CA TYR A 10 -54.86 -29.97 0.79
C TYR A 10 -56.37 -29.90 0.69
N TYR A 11 -57.02 -31.06 0.69
CA TYR A 11 -58.45 -31.19 0.63
C TYR A 11 -58.96 -31.85 1.90
N CYS A 12 -60.02 -31.30 2.48
CA CYS A 12 -60.82 -31.96 3.49
C CYS A 12 -62.22 -32.09 2.93
N ASN A 13 -62.75 -33.32 2.90
CA ASN A 13 -64.13 -33.57 2.51
C ASN A 13 -64.82 -34.49 3.51
N ILE A 14 -66.13 -34.34 3.59
CA ILE A 14 -67.04 -35.29 4.23
C ILE A 14 -67.99 -35.82 3.17
N SER A 15 -68.09 -37.14 3.09
CA SER A 15 -69.02 -37.79 2.17
C SER A 15 -70.47 -37.54 2.59
N GLU A 16 -71.36 -37.43 1.61
CA GLU A 16 -72.79 -37.35 1.86
C GLU A 16 -73.30 -38.61 2.59
N THR A 17 -74.23 -38.41 3.52
CA THR A 17 -74.95 -39.47 4.23
C THR A 17 -76.44 -39.15 4.24
N GLU A 18 -77.26 -40.08 4.72
CA GLU A 18 -78.72 -39.90 4.80
C GLU A 18 -79.16 -38.64 5.58
N ASN A 19 -78.31 -38.13 6.49
CA ASN A 19 -78.60 -36.98 7.34
C ASN A 19 -77.69 -35.75 7.10
N TYR A 20 -76.67 -35.85 6.25
CA TYR A 20 -75.70 -34.76 6.02
C TYR A 20 -75.29 -34.68 4.55
N LEU A 21 -75.35 -33.47 3.98
CA LEU A 21 -74.88 -33.18 2.63
C LEU A 21 -73.35 -33.30 2.53
N PHE A 22 -72.86 -33.59 1.32
CA PHE A 22 -71.44 -33.48 1.01
C PHE A 22 -70.92 -32.06 1.29
N ALA A 23 -69.73 -31.97 1.86
CA ALA A 23 -69.02 -30.71 1.99
C ALA A 23 -67.53 -30.93 1.75
N GLU A 24 -66.89 -29.95 1.10
CA GLU A 24 -65.45 -29.91 0.93
C GLU A 24 -64.89 -28.53 1.26
N ASN A 25 -63.64 -28.52 1.66
CA ASN A 25 -62.84 -27.33 1.82
C ASN A 25 -61.41 -27.64 1.35
N SER A 26 -60.73 -26.63 0.82
CA SER A 26 -59.35 -26.77 0.38
C SER A 26 -58.47 -25.64 0.88
N SER A 27 -57.17 -25.91 0.98
CA SER A 27 -56.16 -24.92 1.31
C SER A 27 -54.90 -25.20 0.50
N ILE A 28 -54.25 -24.12 0.08
CA ILE A 28 -53.03 -24.19 -0.74
C ILE A 28 -51.84 -23.82 0.13
N MET A 29 -50.82 -24.66 0.13
CA MET A 29 -49.51 -24.38 0.73
C MET A 29 -48.48 -24.22 -0.39
N ASN A 30 -47.79 -23.08 -0.41
CA ASN A 30 -46.69 -22.84 -1.33
C ASN A 30 -45.36 -22.93 -0.58
N ILE A 31 -44.43 -23.72 -1.11
CA ILE A 31 -43.05 -23.79 -0.64
C ILE A 31 -42.18 -23.23 -1.75
N ASN A 32 -41.64 -22.03 -1.50
CA ASN A 32 -40.77 -21.31 -2.42
C ASN A 32 -39.30 -21.70 -2.21
N LYS A 33 -38.46 -21.34 -3.18
CA LYS A 33 -36.99 -21.39 -3.02
C LYS A 33 -36.54 -20.44 -1.91
N ALA A 34 -35.51 -20.85 -1.20
CA ALA A 34 -34.78 -19.96 -0.30
C ALA A 34 -33.96 -18.96 -1.11
N GLU A 35 -33.65 -17.81 -0.53
CA GLU A 35 -32.67 -16.89 -1.11
C GLU A 35 -31.26 -17.47 -0.89
N SER A 36 -30.38 -17.36 -1.89
CA SER A 36 -28.95 -17.59 -1.69
C SER A 36 -28.31 -16.33 -1.15
N ILE A 37 -27.47 -16.48 -0.13
CA ILE A 37 -26.67 -15.37 0.40
C ILE A 37 -25.20 -15.63 0.06
N LEU A 38 -24.59 -14.67 -0.63
CA LEU A 38 -23.16 -14.69 -0.92
C LEU A 38 -22.40 -13.89 0.14
N SER A 39 -21.21 -14.35 0.47
CA SER A 39 -20.25 -13.67 1.33
C SER A 39 -18.96 -13.47 0.56
N LEU A 40 -18.82 -12.27 -0.02
CA LEU A 40 -17.62 -11.83 -0.69
C LEU A 40 -16.67 -11.19 0.34
N THR A 41 -15.44 -11.68 0.43
CA THR A 41 -14.45 -11.21 1.42
C THR A 41 -13.09 -10.97 0.78
N ALA A 42 -12.37 -9.96 1.29
CA ALA A 42 -11.00 -9.64 0.92
C ALA A 42 -10.07 -9.70 2.14
N THR A 43 -8.94 -10.39 2.01
CA THR A 43 -7.88 -10.48 3.02
C THR A 43 -6.58 -9.89 2.44
N PRO A 44 -5.89 -8.96 3.13
CA PRO A 44 -6.14 -8.54 4.51
C PRO A 44 -7.29 -7.53 4.70
N ALA A 45 -7.64 -6.76 3.67
CA ALA A 45 -8.79 -5.86 3.66
C ALA A 45 -9.24 -5.51 2.23
N TRP A 46 -10.36 -4.82 2.10
CA TRP A 46 -10.80 -4.20 0.84
C TRP A 46 -9.98 -2.98 0.43
N THR A 47 -9.17 -2.41 1.35
CA THR A 47 -8.24 -1.33 1.04
C THR A 47 -6.86 -1.66 1.58
N ASN A 48 -5.86 -1.71 0.70
CA ASN A 48 -4.49 -2.08 1.03
C ASN A 48 -3.47 -1.09 0.43
N GLY A 49 -2.21 -1.18 0.85
CA GLY A 49 -1.11 -0.45 0.23
C GLY A 49 -0.46 -1.25 -0.91
N TYR A 50 0.13 -0.56 -1.87
CA TYR A 50 0.90 -1.18 -2.95
C TYR A 50 1.94 -2.19 -2.41
N GLY A 51 2.07 -3.33 -3.10
CA GLY A 51 2.92 -4.45 -2.69
C GLY A 51 2.22 -5.47 -1.76
N THR A 52 1.02 -5.16 -1.26
CA THR A 52 0.25 -6.09 -0.43
C THR A 52 -0.39 -7.18 -1.29
N GLN A 53 -0.08 -8.44 -0.98
CA GLN A 53 -0.80 -9.58 -1.55
C GLN A 53 -2.22 -9.60 -0.98
N THR A 54 -3.22 -9.62 -1.85
CA THR A 54 -4.64 -9.63 -1.50
C THR A 54 -5.29 -10.91 -2.01
N THR A 55 -6.10 -11.55 -1.17
CA THR A 55 -6.93 -12.71 -1.52
C THR A 55 -8.38 -12.32 -1.44
N VAL A 56 -9.13 -12.51 -2.53
CA VAL A 56 -10.58 -12.35 -2.58
C VAL A 56 -11.23 -13.73 -2.67
N SER A 57 -12.27 -13.97 -1.88
CA SER A 57 -13.02 -15.22 -1.87
C SER A 57 -14.51 -14.96 -1.80
N CYS A 58 -15.30 -15.82 -2.41
CA CYS A 58 -16.76 -15.77 -2.35
C CYS A 58 -17.32 -17.14 -1.98
N VAL A 59 -18.19 -17.17 -0.97
CA VAL A 59 -18.86 -18.40 -0.51
C VAL A 59 -20.37 -18.18 -0.48
N ALA A 60 -21.13 -19.24 -0.74
CA ALA A 60 -22.58 -19.24 -0.52
C ALA A 60 -22.90 -19.81 0.86
N ASP A 61 -24.06 -19.46 1.40
CA ASP A 61 -24.62 -19.98 2.65
C ASP A 61 -25.12 -21.44 2.56
N HIS A 62 -25.04 -22.04 1.36
CA HIS A 62 -25.39 -23.43 1.09
C HIS A 62 -24.39 -24.12 0.16
N ALA A 63 -24.48 -25.46 0.06
CA ALA A 63 -23.54 -26.27 -0.74
C ALA A 63 -24.13 -26.82 -2.07
N GLU A 64 -25.35 -26.42 -2.46
CA GLU A 64 -26.00 -26.92 -3.69
C GLU A 64 -25.34 -26.45 -4.99
N ALA A 65 -24.62 -25.34 -4.94
CA ALA A 65 -23.82 -24.82 -6.04
C ALA A 65 -22.61 -24.05 -5.47
N THR A 66 -21.61 -23.84 -6.32
CA THR A 66 -20.39 -23.10 -5.97
C THR A 66 -20.40 -21.74 -6.68
N PRO A 67 -20.16 -20.62 -5.98
CA PRO A 67 -20.07 -19.31 -6.63
C PRO A 67 -18.89 -19.20 -7.60
N THR A 68 -19.09 -18.51 -8.71
CA THR A 68 -18.03 -18.12 -9.64
C THR A 68 -17.56 -16.71 -9.30
N LEU A 69 -16.25 -16.50 -9.12
CA LEU A 69 -15.64 -15.20 -8.85
C LEU A 69 -15.13 -14.58 -10.15
N TYR A 70 -15.29 -13.26 -10.28
CA TYR A 70 -14.87 -12.46 -11.42
C TYR A 70 -14.04 -11.27 -10.95
N LEU A 71 -13.03 -10.92 -11.74
CA LEU A 71 -12.26 -9.68 -11.65
C LEU A 71 -12.46 -8.91 -12.94
N GLU A 72 -12.98 -7.68 -12.86
CA GLU A 72 -13.28 -6.84 -14.03
C GLU A 72 -14.14 -7.56 -15.08
N GLY A 73 -15.12 -8.36 -14.60
CA GLY A 73 -16.01 -9.16 -15.45
C GLY A 73 -15.39 -10.43 -16.04
N VAL A 74 -14.11 -10.72 -15.79
CA VAL A 74 -13.43 -11.93 -16.25
C VAL A 74 -13.39 -12.97 -15.14
N PRO A 75 -13.80 -14.23 -15.38
CA PRO A 75 -13.79 -15.26 -14.35
C PRO A 75 -12.36 -15.58 -13.89
N VAL A 76 -12.18 -15.69 -12.58
CA VAL A 76 -10.92 -16.04 -11.91
C VAL A 76 -11.11 -17.23 -10.98
N SER A 77 -10.02 -17.72 -10.37
CA SER A 77 -10.12 -18.76 -9.33
C SER A 77 -10.90 -18.25 -8.12
N ASN A 78 -11.51 -19.14 -7.35
CA ASN A 78 -12.17 -18.79 -6.08
C ASN A 78 -11.65 -19.75 -4.99
N PRO A 79 -10.77 -19.31 -4.07
CA PRO A 79 -10.27 -17.94 -3.90
C PRO A 79 -9.30 -17.48 -5.00
N TYR A 80 -9.14 -16.16 -5.15
CA TYR A 80 -8.17 -15.51 -6.04
C TYR A 80 -7.16 -14.70 -5.24
N THR A 81 -5.87 -15.03 -5.37
CA THR A 81 -4.77 -14.33 -4.68
C THR A 81 -3.86 -13.64 -5.69
N THR A 82 -3.61 -12.35 -5.51
CA THR A 82 -2.73 -11.57 -6.39
C THR A 82 -2.12 -10.37 -5.67
N THR A 83 -1.08 -9.78 -6.26
CA THR A 83 -0.51 -8.49 -5.85
C THR A 83 -0.76 -7.48 -6.95
N HIS A 84 -1.74 -6.62 -6.73
CA HIS A 84 -2.14 -5.60 -7.70
C HIS A 84 -1.22 -4.37 -7.66
N PRO A 85 -1.02 -3.69 -8.81
CA PRO A 85 -0.62 -2.28 -8.84
C PRO A 85 -1.56 -1.39 -8.01
N SER A 86 -1.15 -0.15 -7.74
CA SER A 86 -2.09 0.82 -7.17
C SER A 86 -3.25 1.08 -8.15
N GLY A 87 -4.47 1.13 -7.64
CA GLY A 87 -5.68 1.23 -8.45
C GLY A 87 -6.91 0.71 -7.71
N SER A 88 -8.03 0.64 -8.42
CA SER A 88 -9.29 0.08 -7.94
C SER A 88 -9.66 -1.10 -8.82
N TYR A 89 -10.05 -2.22 -8.21
CA TYR A 89 -10.31 -3.49 -8.88
C TYR A 89 -11.69 -4.00 -8.48
N ASN A 90 -12.61 -4.09 -9.43
CA ASN A 90 -13.96 -4.57 -9.22
C ASN A 90 -13.98 -6.11 -9.17
N TYR A 91 -14.37 -6.63 -8.01
CA TYR A 91 -14.65 -8.04 -7.81
C TYR A 91 -16.15 -8.27 -7.72
N SER A 92 -16.63 -9.24 -8.48
CA SER A 92 -18.02 -9.69 -8.38
C SER A 92 -18.07 -11.20 -8.31
N CYS A 93 -19.04 -11.76 -7.60
CA CYS A 93 -19.34 -13.19 -7.69
C CYS A 93 -20.82 -13.42 -7.89
N ASN A 94 -21.14 -14.54 -8.54
CA ASN A 94 -22.51 -14.99 -8.71
C ASN A 94 -22.64 -16.48 -8.46
N ILE A 95 -23.86 -16.90 -8.15
CA ILE A 95 -24.27 -18.29 -8.04
C ILE A 95 -25.57 -18.48 -8.81
N SER A 96 -25.63 -19.53 -9.63
CA SER A 96 -26.84 -19.88 -10.36
C SER A 96 -27.89 -20.47 -9.43
N GLU A 97 -29.16 -20.26 -9.79
CA GLU A 97 -30.31 -20.88 -9.14
C GLU A 97 -30.18 -22.42 -9.11
N THR A 98 -30.59 -23.04 -8.00
CA THR A 98 -30.56 -24.49 -7.78
C THR A 98 -31.97 -25.04 -7.64
N SER A 99 -32.12 -26.32 -7.26
CA SER A 99 -33.43 -26.87 -6.91
C SER A 99 -34.07 -26.13 -5.74
N ASN A 100 -33.29 -25.73 -4.73
CA ASN A 100 -33.83 -25.17 -3.49
C ASN A 100 -33.53 -23.69 -3.25
N HIS A 101 -32.62 -23.08 -4.00
CA HIS A 101 -32.20 -21.69 -3.79
C HIS A 101 -32.28 -20.87 -5.08
N ASN A 102 -32.61 -19.58 -4.95
CA ASN A 102 -32.60 -18.60 -6.04
C ASN A 102 -31.15 -18.28 -6.47
N SER A 103 -30.96 -17.70 -7.66
CA SER A 103 -29.65 -17.12 -8.01
C SER A 103 -29.32 -15.92 -7.11
N ALA A 104 -28.03 -15.65 -6.91
CA ALA A 104 -27.57 -14.45 -6.22
C ALA A 104 -26.28 -13.89 -6.85
N GLU A 105 -26.03 -12.61 -6.60
CA GLU A 105 -24.81 -11.89 -6.98
C GLU A 105 -24.36 -10.96 -5.85
N ASP A 106 -23.06 -10.72 -5.76
CA ASP A 106 -22.45 -9.76 -4.83
C ASP A 106 -21.20 -9.14 -5.48
N SER A 107 -20.85 -7.92 -5.09
CA SER A 107 -19.70 -7.20 -5.66
C SER A 107 -19.11 -6.18 -4.69
N ASP A 108 -17.80 -6.03 -4.71
CA ASP A 108 -17.07 -5.01 -3.96
C ASP A 108 -15.75 -4.66 -4.67
N ILE A 109 -15.12 -3.56 -4.26
CA ILE A 109 -13.93 -2.99 -4.91
C ILE A 109 -12.73 -3.13 -3.98
N VAL A 110 -11.68 -3.82 -4.46
CA VAL A 110 -10.36 -3.76 -3.82
C VAL A 110 -9.66 -2.48 -4.25
N ASN A 111 -9.32 -1.62 -3.30
CA ASN A 111 -8.55 -0.40 -3.51
C ASN A 111 -7.10 -0.59 -3.06
N ILE A 112 -6.15 -0.30 -3.93
CA ILE A 112 -4.71 -0.36 -3.65
C ILE A 112 -4.14 1.06 -3.70
N ASN A 113 -3.78 1.59 -2.53
CA ASN A 113 -3.17 2.91 -2.39
C ASN A 113 -1.71 2.91 -2.83
N LYS A 114 -1.24 4.03 -3.39
CA LYS A 114 0.18 4.23 -3.68
C LYS A 114 1.03 4.16 -2.40
N ALA A 115 2.23 3.62 -2.51
CA ALA A 115 3.22 3.63 -1.45
C ALA A 115 3.96 4.97 -1.37
N ILE A 116 4.53 5.28 -0.20
CA ILE A 116 5.45 6.40 -0.03
C ILE A 116 6.86 5.86 -0.26
N PRO A 117 7.63 6.38 -1.22
CA PRO A 117 9.00 5.94 -1.45
C PRO A 117 9.90 6.36 -0.28
N VAL A 118 10.83 5.49 0.10
CA VAL A 118 11.80 5.80 1.17
C VAL A 118 13.06 6.40 0.56
N ILE A 119 13.26 7.69 0.79
CA ILE A 119 14.43 8.43 0.33
C ILE A 119 15.52 8.45 1.40
N THR A 120 16.74 8.09 1.01
CA THR A 120 17.95 8.25 1.80
C THR A 120 18.81 9.36 1.21
N LEU A 121 19.20 10.33 2.05
CA LEU A 121 20.08 11.43 1.71
C LEU A 121 21.18 11.50 2.77
N THR A 122 22.43 11.25 2.37
CA THR A 122 23.59 11.15 3.26
C THR A 122 24.77 11.95 2.74
N ALA A 123 25.70 12.28 3.63
CA ALA A 123 26.96 12.94 3.31
C ALA A 123 28.13 12.12 3.89
N SER A 124 29.19 11.95 3.10
CA SER A 124 30.46 11.39 3.54
C SER A 124 31.57 12.44 3.35
N PRO A 125 32.39 12.76 4.36
CA PRO A 125 32.45 12.11 5.68
C PRO A 125 31.28 12.47 6.61
N HIS A 126 30.68 13.66 6.46
CA HIS A 126 29.55 14.15 7.26
C HIS A 126 29.01 15.46 6.69
N TRP A 127 27.85 15.91 7.15
CA TRP A 127 27.20 17.17 6.70
C TRP A 127 27.92 18.46 7.14
N GLN A 128 28.99 18.38 7.93
CA GLN A 128 29.78 19.55 8.34
C GLN A 128 31.26 19.32 8.06
N ILE A 129 31.80 19.87 6.98
CA ILE A 129 33.20 19.65 6.58
C ILE A 129 34.05 20.91 6.77
N THR A 130 35.37 20.75 6.73
CA THR A 130 36.28 21.89 6.70
C THR A 130 36.37 22.48 5.29
N HIS A 131 36.73 23.76 5.20
CA HIS A 131 37.01 24.46 3.95
C HIS A 131 37.91 23.64 3.01
N ASN A 132 37.48 23.52 1.76
CA ASN A 132 38.12 22.76 0.69
C ASN A 132 38.34 21.28 1.02
N ALA A 133 37.53 20.69 1.90
CA ALA A 133 37.46 19.25 2.03
C ALA A 133 36.59 18.65 0.91
N GLN A 134 36.94 17.44 0.51
CA GLN A 134 36.08 16.64 -0.36
C GLN A 134 34.90 16.09 0.45
N ALA A 135 33.71 16.14 -0.15
CA ALA A 135 32.55 15.41 0.34
C ALA A 135 31.80 14.74 -0.80
N THR A 136 31.13 13.64 -0.47
CA THR A 136 30.20 12.95 -1.34
C THR A 136 28.82 12.99 -0.72
N ILE A 137 27.86 13.57 -1.44
CA ILE A 137 26.45 13.54 -1.10
C ILE A 137 25.77 12.45 -1.90
N THR A 138 25.08 11.55 -1.22
CA THR A 138 24.42 10.39 -1.82
C THR A 138 22.93 10.48 -1.61
N CYS A 139 22.17 10.35 -2.69
CA CYS A 139 20.72 10.39 -2.73
C CYS A 139 20.24 9.08 -3.35
N SER A 140 19.45 8.29 -2.61
CA SER A 140 18.94 7.00 -3.07
C SER A 140 17.49 6.78 -2.68
N VAL A 141 16.83 5.85 -3.38
CA VAL A 141 15.44 5.46 -3.14
C VAL A 141 15.30 3.94 -3.08
N ASP A 142 14.37 3.45 -2.29
CA ASP A 142 14.11 2.04 -2.01
C ASP A 142 13.40 1.25 -3.12
N ASN A 143 13.18 1.86 -4.28
CA ASN A 143 12.47 1.24 -5.39
C ASN A 143 13.11 1.58 -6.75
N SER A 144 12.72 0.84 -7.78
CA SER A 144 13.21 1.00 -9.16
C SER A 144 12.22 1.70 -10.09
N GLN A 145 11.14 2.28 -9.55
CA GLN A 145 10.02 2.81 -10.34
C GLN A 145 10.01 4.33 -10.38
N THR A 146 10.38 5.00 -9.30
CA THR A 146 10.43 6.47 -9.24
C THR A 146 11.73 6.99 -9.84
N THR A 147 11.67 8.08 -10.60
CA THR A 147 12.87 8.83 -10.96
C THR A 147 13.37 9.60 -9.74
N ILE A 148 14.63 9.40 -9.38
CA ILE A 148 15.32 10.14 -8.32
C ILE A 148 16.13 11.28 -8.95
N SER A 149 16.16 12.44 -8.27
CA SER A 149 16.89 13.62 -8.74
C SER A 149 17.54 14.33 -7.56
N LEU A 150 18.85 14.53 -7.64
CA LEU A 150 19.65 15.24 -6.65
C LEU A 150 19.92 16.66 -7.14
N TYR A 151 19.53 17.64 -6.34
CA TYR A 151 19.77 19.06 -6.58
C TYR A 151 20.72 19.60 -5.53
N ARG A 152 21.57 20.55 -5.95
CA ARG A 152 22.42 21.38 -5.09
C ARG A 152 22.10 22.84 -5.40
N ASP A 153 21.63 23.58 -4.40
CA ASP A 153 21.23 24.99 -4.52
C ASP A 153 20.31 25.24 -5.73
N ASP A 154 19.25 24.43 -5.83
CA ASP A 154 18.25 24.40 -6.91
C ASP A 154 18.77 23.99 -8.31
N ILE A 155 20.05 23.62 -8.44
CA ILE A 155 20.63 23.12 -9.69
C ILE A 155 20.65 21.59 -9.67
N LEU A 156 20.11 20.96 -10.72
CA LEU A 156 20.17 19.51 -10.88
C LEU A 156 21.62 19.05 -11.03
N VAL A 157 22.05 18.15 -10.14
CA VAL A 157 23.37 17.50 -10.21
C VAL A 157 23.28 16.23 -11.05
N ASP A 158 22.36 15.33 -10.68
CA ASP A 158 22.21 14.03 -11.33
C ASP A 158 20.80 13.47 -11.12
N SER A 159 20.38 12.56 -12.00
CA SER A 159 19.07 11.90 -11.94
C SER A 159 19.13 10.49 -12.53
N SER A 160 18.36 9.57 -11.94
CA SER A 160 18.25 8.19 -12.43
C SER A 160 16.85 7.61 -12.21
N LEU A 161 16.49 6.57 -12.94
CA LEU A 161 15.31 5.76 -12.62
C LEU A 161 15.68 4.80 -11.48
N GLY A 162 15.14 5.03 -10.30
CA GLY A 162 15.50 4.31 -9.07
C GLY A 162 16.98 4.39 -8.71
N GLY A 163 17.39 3.58 -7.74
CA GLY A 163 18.79 3.41 -7.38
C GLY A 163 19.38 4.60 -6.61
N THR A 164 20.57 5.03 -7.03
CA THR A 164 21.41 6.00 -6.31
C THR A 164 22.05 6.98 -7.28
N VAL A 165 22.02 8.26 -6.92
CA VAL A 165 22.78 9.35 -7.55
C VAL A 165 23.68 10.02 -6.53
N THR A 166 24.79 10.60 -6.98
CA THR A 166 25.79 11.20 -6.09
C THR A 166 26.34 12.51 -6.61
N ASP A 167 26.63 13.44 -5.71
CA ASP A 167 27.47 14.61 -5.95
C ASP A 167 28.79 14.44 -5.19
N SER A 168 29.93 14.45 -5.86
CA SER A 168 31.25 14.37 -5.21
C SER A 168 32.13 15.52 -5.67
N ASP A 169 32.46 16.40 -4.74
CA ASP A 169 33.15 17.65 -5.05
C ASP A 169 34.05 18.09 -3.89
N THR A 170 34.88 19.11 -4.14
CA THR A 170 35.61 19.84 -3.10
C THR A 170 34.88 21.14 -2.81
N PHE A 171 34.50 21.37 -1.55
CA PHE A 171 33.60 22.47 -1.20
C PHE A 171 34.34 23.64 -0.54
N PRO A 172 34.34 24.83 -1.17
CA PRO A 172 34.70 26.08 -0.50
C PRO A 172 33.83 26.37 0.72
N SER A 173 34.22 27.37 1.51
CA SER A 173 33.43 27.79 2.66
C SER A 173 32.04 28.26 2.21
N GLY A 174 31.00 27.68 2.78
CA GLY A 174 29.63 27.93 2.35
C GLY A 174 28.61 26.96 2.93
N ASN A 175 27.34 27.23 2.66
CA ASN A 175 26.23 26.33 2.92
C ASN A 175 25.66 25.89 1.58
N TYR A 176 25.54 24.59 1.38
CA TYR A 176 25.02 23.99 0.15
C TYR A 176 23.76 23.21 0.48
N VAL A 177 22.63 23.63 -0.07
CA VAL A 177 21.33 22.98 0.16
C VAL A 177 21.17 21.84 -0.82
N TYR A 178 21.04 20.63 -0.28
CA TYR A 178 20.80 19.43 -1.08
C TYR A 178 19.35 18.99 -0.95
N ILE A 179 18.70 18.80 -2.11
CA ILE A 179 17.34 18.28 -2.22
C ILE A 179 17.38 16.99 -3.03
N CYS A 180 16.89 15.91 -2.45
CA CYS A 180 16.72 14.61 -3.09
C CYS A 180 15.23 14.38 -3.31
N ASN A 181 14.79 14.40 -4.57
CA ASN A 181 13.39 14.24 -4.95
C ASN A 181 13.16 12.87 -5.60
N SER A 182 12.00 12.27 -5.36
CA SER A 182 11.49 11.12 -6.12
C SER A 182 10.19 11.51 -6.85
N SER A 183 10.07 11.10 -8.11
CA SER A 183 8.87 11.35 -8.92
C SER A 183 7.68 10.52 -8.46
N GLU A 184 6.47 10.99 -8.76
CA GLU A 184 5.26 10.15 -8.68
C GLU A 184 5.26 9.10 -9.80
N THR A 185 4.64 7.94 -9.55
CA THR A 185 4.44 6.86 -10.52
C THR A 185 3.04 6.26 -10.36
N GLN A 186 2.73 5.18 -11.08
CA GLN A 186 1.50 4.40 -10.81
C GLN A 186 1.44 3.96 -9.35
N ASN A 187 2.55 3.50 -8.78
CA ASN A 187 2.56 2.76 -7.52
C ASN A 187 3.11 3.55 -6.32
N TYR A 188 3.73 4.70 -6.57
CA TYR A 188 4.35 5.54 -5.54
C TYR A 188 3.92 7.00 -5.67
N ILE A 189 3.70 7.67 -4.54
CA ILE A 189 3.58 9.13 -4.51
C ILE A 189 4.97 9.78 -4.67
N SER A 190 5.03 11.05 -5.06
CA SER A 190 6.29 11.81 -5.01
C SER A 190 6.73 12.05 -3.56
N ALA A 191 8.03 12.08 -3.32
CA ALA A 191 8.60 12.44 -2.02
C ALA A 191 9.85 13.30 -2.19
N SER A 192 10.28 13.94 -1.10
CA SER A 192 11.47 14.77 -1.06
C SER A 192 12.17 14.67 0.28
N LYS A 193 13.50 14.78 0.28
CA LYS A 193 14.33 14.90 1.47
C LYS A 193 15.36 15.99 1.27
N THR A 194 15.53 16.86 2.27
CA THR A 194 16.45 18.01 2.20
C THR A 194 17.44 17.96 3.35
N ASN A 195 18.69 18.35 3.09
CA ASN A 195 19.68 18.63 4.12
C ASN A 195 20.70 19.66 3.63
N THR A 196 21.50 20.23 4.53
CA THR A 196 22.49 21.26 4.18
C THR A 196 23.90 20.79 4.52
N LEU A 197 24.79 20.80 3.54
CA LEU A 197 26.23 20.63 3.76
C LEU A 197 26.82 21.97 4.16
N VAL A 198 27.47 22.01 5.32
CA VAL A 198 28.17 23.20 5.83
C VAL A 198 29.66 22.98 5.67
N ALA A 199 30.29 23.76 4.81
CA ALA A 199 31.75 23.82 4.69
C ALA A 199 32.24 25.06 5.43
N GLY A 200 32.93 24.86 6.56
CA GLY A 200 33.39 25.94 7.44
C GLY A 200 34.90 26.00 7.58
N GLU A 201 35.43 27.16 7.96
CA GLU A 201 36.83 27.27 8.37
C GLU A 201 37.06 26.48 9.67
N ARG A 202 38.25 25.87 9.81
CA ARG A 202 38.66 25.23 11.06
C ARG A 202 38.76 26.32 12.14
N GLN A 203 38.23 26.08 13.35
CA GLN A 203 38.46 27.01 14.46
C GLN A 203 39.97 27.26 14.64
N GLY A 204 40.32 28.54 14.80
CA GLY A 204 41.67 29.06 14.65
C GLY A 204 42.75 28.25 15.36
N THR A 205 43.92 28.15 14.72
CA THR A 205 45.11 27.60 15.37
C THR A 205 45.65 28.66 16.33
N THR A 206 45.57 28.43 17.65
CA THR A 206 46.24 29.29 18.61
C THR A 206 47.73 29.00 18.58
N LEU A 207 48.54 29.92 18.03
CA LEU A 207 49.99 29.91 18.20
C LEU A 207 50.34 30.59 19.52
N THR A 208 50.90 29.85 20.47
CA THR A 208 51.51 30.43 21.68
C THR A 208 53.02 30.39 21.54
N LEU A 209 53.64 31.57 21.56
CA LEU A 209 55.09 31.73 21.63
C LEU A 209 55.48 31.90 23.10
N THR A 210 56.29 30.98 23.65
CA THR A 210 56.81 31.05 25.01
C THR A 210 58.33 31.23 25.00
N ALA A 211 58.87 32.03 25.92
CA ALA A 211 60.30 32.13 26.17
C ALA A 211 60.62 31.57 27.55
N SER A 212 61.75 30.89 27.67
CA SER A 212 62.32 30.44 28.95
C SER A 212 63.79 30.86 29.02
N PRO A 213 64.25 31.57 30.07
CA PRO A 213 63.48 31.97 31.26
C PRO A 213 62.56 33.20 31.06
N ALA A 214 62.84 34.07 30.08
CA ALA A 214 62.03 35.26 29.78
C ALA A 214 62.31 35.81 28.37
N TRP A 215 61.40 36.66 27.86
CA TRP A 215 61.57 37.38 26.58
C TRP A 215 62.57 38.54 26.68
N THR A 216 62.85 38.99 27.89
CA THR A 216 63.86 39.99 28.22
C THR A 216 64.78 39.38 29.26
N ASN A 217 66.07 39.25 28.90
CA ASN A 217 67.12 38.93 29.86
C ASN A 217 67.75 40.26 30.29
N ASP A 218 67.73 40.54 31.59
CA ASP A 218 68.52 41.63 32.14
C ASP A 218 70.02 41.29 32.01
N TYR A 219 70.80 42.27 31.57
CA TYR A 219 72.23 42.08 31.35
C TYR A 219 72.95 41.89 32.70
N GLY A 220 73.37 40.66 33.02
CA GLY A 220 74.31 40.42 34.14
C GLY A 220 74.13 39.17 35.00
N THR A 221 73.13 38.30 34.79
CA THR A 221 73.03 37.05 35.58
C THR A 221 73.76 35.90 34.89
N GLN A 222 74.86 35.43 35.50
CA GLN A 222 75.50 34.15 35.16
C GLN A 222 74.54 32.98 35.44
N THR A 223 74.52 32.02 34.52
CA THR A 223 73.84 30.70 34.62
C THR A 223 74.32 29.86 35.78
#